data_AF-A0A1Q7C9C7-F1
#
_entry.id   AF-A0A1Q7C9C7-F1
#
_cell.length_a   1.000
_cell.length_b   1.000
_cell.length_c   1.000
_cell.angle_alpha   90.00
_cell.angle_beta   90.00
_cell.angle_gamma   90.00
#
_symmetry.space_group_name_H-M   'P 1'
#
loop_
_entity.id
_entity.type
_entity.pdbx_description
1 polymer ?
#
loop_
_entity_poly.entity_id
_entity_poly.type
_entity_poly.pdbx_seq_one_letter_code
_entity_poly.pdbx_strand_id
1 'polypeptide(L)'
;MGRENTFPMPFIDMVNQRGAAVGVSAELAVLGGSLELEEPRHAVLVDRISHEIPYYRAHLKSAALLGTAVINDPFWWEADEKFFECTLARKLGVAVPKTVVLPNKDYIPDIDHSTSLRNLQYPIDWERLVSYTGLPAVLKPNTGGGWKDVYIVDSVDALLAAYNQTGLKTMILQEFIAWDDYVRCICIGREHVMPIRYNPRAPFEQRYQISNPVEGRLREP
;
A
#
# COMPACT_ATOMS: atom_id res chain seq x y z
N MET A 1 -3.84 -3.67 17.07
CA MET A 1 -3.25 -4.93 16.53
C MET A 1 -1.97 -4.62 15.78
N GLY A 2 -0.79 -5.15 16.14
CA GLY A 2 0.44 -4.87 15.39
C GLY A 2 1.69 -5.51 16.01
N ARG A 3 2.77 -5.64 15.23
CA ARG A 3 4.03 -6.29 15.64
C ARG A 3 4.87 -5.46 16.61
N GLU A 4 4.68 -4.14 16.65
CA GLU A 4 5.40 -3.20 17.51
C GLU A 4 4.50 -2.63 18.62
N ASN A 5 5.01 -2.56 19.85
CA ASN A 5 4.29 -1.98 21.00
C ASN A 5 4.51 -0.46 21.18
N THR A 6 5.37 0.14 20.35
CA THR A 6 5.72 1.57 20.39
C THR A 6 4.58 2.49 19.94
N PHE A 7 3.58 1.95 19.24
CA PHE A 7 2.40 2.69 18.78
C PHE A 7 1.10 2.39 19.56
N PRO A 8 0.67 1.13 19.75
CA PRO A 8 -0.66 0.85 20.27
C PRO A 8 -0.88 1.37 21.69
N MET A 9 0.10 1.22 22.59
CA MET A 9 -0.07 1.66 23.98
C MET A 9 -0.09 3.20 24.10
N PRO A 10 0.86 3.95 23.53
CA PRO A 10 0.79 5.42 23.57
C PRO A 10 -0.46 5.99 22.90
N PHE A 11 -0.97 5.33 21.85
CA PHE A 11 -2.23 5.71 21.21
C PHE A 11 -3.42 5.50 22.17
N ILE A 12 -3.53 4.32 22.80
CA ILE A 12 -4.58 4.01 23.77
C ILE A 12 -4.54 4.99 24.94
N ASP A 13 -3.36 5.24 25.51
CA ASP A 13 -3.17 6.18 26.61
C ASP A 13 -3.63 7.59 26.24
N MET A 14 -3.29 8.05 25.03
CA MET A 14 -3.71 9.36 24.52
C MET A 14 -5.22 9.45 24.33
N VAL A 15 -5.87 8.40 23.79
CA VAL A 15 -7.33 8.36 23.65
C VAL A 15 -8.00 8.38 25.01
N ASN A 16 -7.55 7.56 25.96
CA ASN A 16 -8.11 7.52 27.31
C ASN A 16 -7.92 8.85 28.05
N GLN A 17 -6.76 9.50 27.90
CA GLN A 17 -6.49 10.81 28.50
C GLN A 17 -7.42 11.90 27.95
N ARG A 18 -7.57 11.98 26.62
CA ARG A 18 -8.37 13.04 25.98
C ARG A 18 -9.86 12.76 25.97
N GLY A 19 -10.24 11.49 25.91
CA GLY A 19 -11.62 11.02 25.82
C GLY A 19 -12.35 10.95 27.16
N ALA A 20 -11.61 10.92 28.29
CA ALA A 20 -12.20 10.77 29.62
C ALA A 20 -13.32 11.79 29.92
N ALA A 21 -13.12 13.06 29.53
CA ALA A 21 -14.11 14.13 29.77
C ALA A 21 -15.42 13.96 28.99
N VAL A 22 -15.42 13.15 27.92
CA VAL A 22 -16.58 12.92 27.04
C VAL A 22 -17.01 11.45 27.00
N GLY A 23 -16.51 10.63 27.93
CA GLY A 23 -16.88 9.21 28.02
C GLY A 23 -16.34 8.32 26.91
N VAL A 24 -15.25 8.73 26.25
CA VAL A 24 -14.56 7.91 25.22
C VAL A 24 -13.34 7.25 25.82
N SER A 25 -13.20 5.95 25.59
CA SER A 25 -12.04 5.14 25.97
C SER A 25 -11.59 4.22 24.83
N ALA A 26 -10.38 3.69 24.94
CA ALA A 26 -9.81 2.71 24.04
C ALA A 26 -9.16 1.57 24.81
N GLU A 27 -9.22 0.39 24.19
CA GLU A 27 -8.54 -0.83 24.64
C GLU A 27 -8.02 -1.62 23.45
N LEU A 28 -7.24 -2.66 23.72
CA LEU A 28 -6.86 -3.61 22.69
C LEU A 28 -8.06 -4.50 22.34
N ALA A 29 -8.52 -4.42 21.09
CA ALA A 29 -9.54 -5.34 20.60
C ALA A 29 -9.03 -6.79 20.62
N VAL A 30 -9.69 -7.66 21.38
CA VAL A 30 -9.37 -9.10 21.48
C VAL A 30 -10.35 -9.91 20.63
N LEU A 31 -9.81 -10.63 19.65
CA LEU A 31 -10.56 -11.40 18.66
C LEU A 31 -10.08 -12.86 18.69
N GLY A 32 -11.01 -13.82 18.61
CA GLY A 32 -10.73 -15.24 18.83
C GLY A 32 -11.68 -16.18 18.10
N GLY A 33 -11.93 -15.89 16.83
CA GLY A 33 -13.04 -16.46 16.05
C GLY A 33 -14.25 -15.55 16.13
N SER A 34 -14.88 -15.28 14.99
CA SER A 34 -16.05 -14.41 14.91
C SER A 34 -17.17 -15.13 14.19
N LEU A 35 -18.38 -14.97 14.70
CA LEU A 35 -19.58 -15.43 14.01
C LEU A 35 -19.88 -14.47 12.86
N GLU A 36 -20.63 -14.94 11.87
CA GLU A 36 -21.08 -14.10 10.75
C GLU A 36 -21.88 -12.89 11.26
N LEU A 37 -22.74 -13.13 12.26
CA LEU A 37 -23.53 -12.14 12.96
C LEU A 37 -23.13 -12.13 14.44
N GLU A 38 -22.29 -11.16 14.82
CA GLU A 38 -21.89 -10.90 16.21
C GLU A 38 -22.26 -9.45 16.53
N GLU A 39 -22.84 -9.22 17.71
CA GLU A 39 -23.11 -7.85 18.17
C GLU A 39 -21.80 -7.03 18.23
N PRO A 40 -21.74 -5.85 17.60
CA PRO A 40 -20.54 -5.00 17.64
C PRO A 40 -20.10 -4.68 19.06
N ARG A 41 -18.89 -5.13 19.42
CA ARG A 41 -18.28 -4.84 20.74
C ARG A 41 -17.69 -3.44 20.85
N HIS A 42 -17.35 -2.83 19.72
CA HIS A 42 -16.68 -1.53 19.66
C HIS A 42 -17.42 -0.62 18.68
N ALA A 43 -17.61 0.64 19.03
CA ALA A 43 -18.12 1.65 18.09
C ALA A 43 -17.09 2.00 17.01
N VAL A 44 -15.79 1.91 17.36
CA VAL A 44 -14.68 2.21 16.46
C VAL A 44 -13.58 1.14 16.61
N LEU A 45 -13.06 0.63 15.50
CA LEU A 45 -11.89 -0.24 15.46
C LEU A 45 -10.76 0.42 14.67
N VAL A 46 -9.60 0.57 15.31
CA VAL A 46 -8.39 1.09 14.65
C VAL A 46 -7.52 -0.08 14.17
N ASP A 47 -7.62 -0.38 12.88
CA ASP A 47 -6.85 -1.39 12.18
C ASP A 47 -5.42 -0.94 11.89
N ARG A 48 -4.48 -1.79 12.28
CA ARG A 48 -3.05 -1.60 12.10
C ARG A 48 -2.33 -2.85 11.54
N ILE A 49 -3.06 -3.92 11.21
CA ILE A 49 -2.43 -5.18 10.76
C ILE A 49 -3.24 -5.99 9.74
N SER A 50 -4.50 -5.64 9.45
CA SER A 50 -5.34 -6.48 8.59
C SER A 50 -4.82 -6.59 7.16
N HIS A 51 -3.93 -5.70 6.72
CA HIS A 51 -3.18 -5.82 5.46
C HIS A 51 -2.29 -7.06 5.40
N GLU A 52 -1.82 -7.59 6.53
CA GLU A 52 -0.98 -8.80 6.57
C GLU A 52 -1.75 -10.05 6.98
N ILE A 53 -2.84 -9.92 7.74
CA ILE A 53 -3.53 -11.05 8.38
C ILE A 53 -4.98 -11.14 7.90
N PRO A 54 -5.31 -12.11 7.01
CA PRO A 54 -6.65 -12.25 6.43
C PRO A 54 -7.78 -12.42 7.46
N TYR A 55 -7.53 -13.09 8.59
CA TYR A 55 -8.54 -13.26 9.65
C TYR A 55 -9.05 -11.90 10.18
N TYR A 56 -8.14 -10.98 10.52
CA TYR A 56 -8.53 -9.66 10.99
C TYR A 56 -9.26 -8.88 9.91
N ARG A 57 -8.83 -9.00 8.64
CA ARG A 57 -9.52 -8.33 7.52
C ARG A 57 -10.96 -8.81 7.38
N ALA A 58 -11.18 -10.12 7.43
CA ALA A 58 -12.52 -10.70 7.35
C ALA A 58 -13.42 -10.23 8.51
N HIS A 59 -12.89 -10.25 9.74
CA HIS A 59 -13.61 -9.74 10.91
C HIS A 59 -13.98 -8.25 10.76
N LEU A 60 -13.01 -7.41 10.39
CA LEU A 60 -13.20 -5.97 10.29
C LEU A 60 -14.21 -5.58 9.20
N LYS A 61 -14.26 -6.31 8.08
CA LYS A 61 -15.30 -6.11 7.05
C LYS A 61 -16.70 -6.43 7.58
N SER A 62 -16.85 -7.51 8.35
CA SER A 62 -18.13 -7.84 9.00
C SER A 62 -18.50 -6.80 10.06
N ALA A 63 -17.56 -6.40 10.92
CA ALA A 63 -17.78 -5.34 11.90
C ALA A 63 -18.22 -4.03 11.24
N ALA A 64 -17.59 -3.65 10.13
CA ALA A 64 -17.99 -2.48 9.34
C ALA A 64 -19.42 -2.59 8.80
N LEU A 65 -19.79 -3.75 8.26
CA LEU A 65 -21.16 -4.03 7.78
C LEU A 65 -22.20 -3.92 8.91
N LEU A 66 -21.84 -4.38 10.11
CA LEU A 66 -22.71 -4.37 11.29
C LEU A 66 -22.72 -3.02 12.03
N GLY A 67 -22.08 -1.98 11.47
CA GLY A 67 -22.16 -0.60 11.97
C GLY A 67 -20.97 -0.12 12.80
N THR A 68 -19.89 -0.91 12.91
CA THR A 68 -18.63 -0.44 13.53
C THR A 68 -17.90 0.48 12.57
N ALA A 69 -17.45 1.65 13.02
CA ALA A 69 -16.51 2.44 12.21
C ALA A 69 -15.12 1.80 12.23
N VAL A 70 -14.50 1.57 11.07
CA VAL A 70 -13.17 0.95 10.99
C VAL A 70 -12.17 1.90 10.33
N ILE A 71 -11.02 2.10 10.98
CA ILE A 71 -9.95 3.01 10.54
C ILE A 71 -8.63 2.25 10.48
N ASN A 72 -7.98 2.05 9.34
CA ASN A 72 -8.42 2.43 8.01
C ASN A 72 -9.52 1.51 7.48
N ASP A 73 -10.21 1.96 6.44
CA ASP A 73 -11.25 1.21 5.75
C ASP A 73 -10.73 -0.20 5.37
N PRO A 74 -11.34 -1.29 5.87
CA PRO A 74 -10.86 -2.65 5.68
C PRO A 74 -11.10 -3.17 4.25
N PHE A 75 -11.92 -2.49 3.45
CA PHE A 75 -12.12 -2.78 2.03
C PHE A 75 -10.98 -2.22 1.17
N TRP A 76 -10.31 -1.17 1.64
CA TRP A 76 -9.26 -0.49 0.88
C TRP A 76 -8.02 -1.35 0.65
N TRP A 77 -7.71 -2.28 1.56
CA TRP A 77 -6.57 -3.17 1.41
C TRP A 77 -6.64 -4.13 0.21
N GLU A 78 -7.84 -4.44 -0.29
CA GLU A 78 -8.00 -5.24 -1.52
C GLU A 78 -7.97 -4.39 -2.78
N ALA A 79 -8.29 -3.09 -2.66
CA ALA A 79 -8.20 -2.13 -3.76
C ALA A 79 -6.79 -1.50 -3.89
N ASP A 80 -5.91 -1.68 -2.89
CA ASP A 80 -4.53 -1.17 -2.85
C ASP A 80 -3.63 -1.94 -3.83
N GLU A 81 -3.77 -1.58 -5.11
CA GLU A 81 -2.96 -2.04 -6.21
C GLU A 81 -2.24 -0.86 -6.87
N LYS A 82 -0.90 -0.89 -6.89
CA LYS A 82 -0.08 0.25 -7.37
C LYS A 82 -0.44 0.70 -8.78
N PHE A 83 -0.80 -0.23 -9.68
CA PHE A 83 -1.22 0.12 -11.03
C PHE A 83 -2.55 0.88 -11.07
N PHE A 84 -3.53 0.43 -10.29
CA PHE A 84 -4.82 1.12 -10.18
C PHE A 84 -4.64 2.51 -9.58
N GLU A 85 -3.87 2.64 -8.50
CA GLU A 85 -3.57 3.92 -7.86
C GLU A 85 -2.91 4.90 -8.83
N CYS A 86 -1.93 4.44 -9.63
CA CYS A 86 -1.29 5.28 -10.65
C CYS A 86 -2.30 5.71 -11.73
N THR A 87 -3.21 4.82 -12.13
CA THR A 87 -4.26 5.13 -13.12
C THR A 87 -5.22 6.19 -12.58
N LEU A 88 -5.70 6.01 -11.35
CA LEU A 88 -6.60 6.94 -10.67
C LEU A 88 -5.93 8.31 -10.48
N ALA A 89 -4.70 8.34 -9.95
CA ALA A 89 -3.94 9.55 -9.74
C ALA A 89 -3.75 10.33 -11.05
N ARG A 90 -3.31 9.66 -12.12
CA ARG A 90 -3.17 10.25 -13.46
C ARG A 90 -4.50 10.83 -13.95
N LYS A 91 -5.62 10.11 -13.78
CA LYS A 91 -6.96 10.54 -14.20
C LYS A 91 -7.44 11.79 -13.44
N LEU A 92 -7.03 11.93 -12.19
CA LEU A 92 -7.30 13.11 -11.34
C LEU A 92 -6.32 14.27 -11.57
N GLY A 93 -5.34 14.13 -12.48
CA GLY A 93 -4.33 15.16 -12.74
C GLY A 93 -3.17 15.19 -11.73
N VAL A 94 -3.06 14.17 -10.87
CA VAL A 94 -1.93 14.00 -9.95
C VAL A 94 -0.76 13.39 -10.71
N ALA A 95 0.40 14.02 -10.58
CA ALA A 95 1.62 13.55 -11.21
C ALA A 95 2.06 12.21 -10.60
N VAL A 96 2.24 11.20 -11.45
CA VAL A 96 2.76 9.88 -11.08
C VAL A 96 3.68 9.37 -12.19
N PRO A 97 4.73 8.59 -11.86
CA PRO A 97 5.64 8.05 -12.86
C PRO A 97 4.90 7.22 -13.92
N LYS A 98 5.42 7.17 -15.14
CA LYS A 98 4.89 6.28 -16.18
C LYS A 98 4.97 4.84 -15.71
N THR A 99 3.83 4.15 -15.73
CA THR A 99 3.69 2.83 -15.12
C THR A 99 2.94 1.92 -16.08
N VAL A 100 3.40 0.68 -16.22
CA VAL A 100 2.71 -0.40 -16.94
C VAL A 100 2.53 -1.58 -16.00
N VAL A 101 1.38 -2.25 -16.09
CA VAL A 101 1.20 -3.58 -15.50
C VAL A 101 1.61 -4.63 -16.51
N LEU A 102 2.33 -5.65 -16.05
CA LEU A 102 2.81 -6.74 -16.89
C LEU A 102 1.87 -7.95 -16.76
N PRO A 103 1.64 -8.71 -17.85
CA PRO A 103 1.15 -10.08 -17.73
C PRO A 103 2.02 -10.88 -16.77
N ASN A 104 1.46 -11.89 -16.11
CA ASN A 104 2.21 -12.70 -15.15
C ASN A 104 3.18 -13.65 -15.88
N LYS A 105 4.33 -13.90 -15.23
CA LYS A 105 5.33 -14.84 -15.73
C LYS A 105 4.84 -16.29 -15.69
N ASP A 106 4.25 -16.67 -14.56
CA ASP A 106 3.66 -17.98 -14.33
C ASP A 106 2.22 -17.83 -13.82
N TYR A 107 1.42 -18.88 -13.99
CA TYR A 107 0.03 -18.94 -13.56
C TYR A 107 -0.20 -20.14 -12.64
N ILE A 108 -1.29 -20.12 -11.87
CA ILE A 108 -1.71 -21.28 -11.08
C ILE A 108 -2.03 -22.46 -12.02
N PRO A 109 -1.92 -23.72 -11.54
CA PRO A 109 -2.08 -24.91 -12.38
C PRO A 109 -3.41 -24.98 -13.16
N ASP A 110 -4.48 -24.39 -12.64
CA ASP A 110 -5.81 -24.42 -13.26
C ASP A 110 -5.98 -23.44 -14.44
N ILE A 111 -4.99 -22.58 -14.70
CA ILE A 111 -5.00 -21.68 -15.85
C ILE A 111 -4.41 -22.38 -17.07
N ASP A 112 -5.30 -22.81 -17.97
CA ASP A 112 -4.89 -23.38 -19.25
C ASP A 112 -4.42 -22.28 -20.22
N HIS A 113 -3.17 -22.37 -20.68
CA HIS A 113 -2.56 -21.35 -21.53
C HIS A 113 -3.25 -21.20 -22.90
N SER A 114 -3.83 -22.26 -23.45
CA SER A 114 -4.43 -22.23 -24.79
C SER A 114 -5.85 -21.63 -24.81
N THR A 115 -6.61 -21.84 -23.73
CA THR A 115 -8.01 -21.45 -23.64
C THR A 115 -8.22 -20.23 -22.75
N SER A 116 -7.49 -20.12 -21.64
CA SER A 116 -7.63 -19.04 -20.65
C SER A 116 -6.85 -17.78 -21.06
N LEU A 117 -5.73 -17.92 -21.77
CA LEU A 117 -4.86 -16.81 -22.19
C LEU A 117 -4.98 -16.47 -23.67
N ARG A 118 -6.04 -16.93 -24.35
CA ARG A 118 -6.24 -16.74 -25.80
C ARG A 118 -6.30 -15.28 -26.26
N ASN A 119 -6.62 -14.36 -25.35
CA ASN A 119 -6.65 -12.91 -25.57
C ASN A 119 -5.42 -12.19 -25.00
N LEU A 120 -4.44 -12.92 -24.46
CA LEU A 120 -3.19 -12.36 -24.03
C LEU A 120 -2.27 -12.18 -25.23
N GLN A 121 -1.84 -10.95 -25.48
CA GLN A 121 -0.86 -10.67 -26.53
C GLN A 121 0.48 -11.30 -26.14
N TYR A 122 0.97 -12.24 -26.96
CA TYR A 122 2.26 -12.89 -26.78
C TYR A 122 2.95 -13.14 -28.14
N PRO A 123 4.28 -12.95 -28.26
CA PRO A 123 5.21 -12.47 -27.22
C PRO A 123 4.91 -11.04 -26.78
N ILE A 124 5.29 -10.72 -25.53
CA ILE A 124 5.17 -9.36 -24.99
C ILE A 124 6.11 -8.44 -25.77
N ASP A 125 5.61 -7.29 -26.18
CA ASP A 125 6.39 -6.24 -26.86
C ASP A 125 7.18 -5.41 -25.83
N TRP A 126 8.30 -5.99 -25.36
CA TRP A 126 9.13 -5.40 -24.31
C TRP A 126 9.72 -4.04 -24.70
N GLU A 127 10.12 -3.88 -25.95
CA GLU A 127 10.68 -2.63 -26.47
C GLU A 127 9.67 -1.50 -26.39
N ARG A 128 8.41 -1.75 -26.75
CA ARG A 128 7.33 -0.76 -26.59
C ARG A 128 7.11 -0.37 -25.13
N LEU A 129 7.10 -1.35 -24.21
CA LEU A 129 6.87 -1.09 -22.79
C LEU A 129 8.01 -0.26 -22.18
N VAL A 130 9.26 -0.62 -22.49
CA VAL A 130 10.45 0.09 -22.06
C VAL A 130 10.52 1.49 -22.68
N SER A 131 10.17 1.64 -23.96
CA SER A 131 10.07 2.95 -24.62
C SER A 131 9.07 3.88 -23.91
N TYR A 132 7.97 3.33 -23.40
CA TYR A 132 6.99 4.10 -22.62
C TYR A 132 7.53 4.50 -21.23
N THR A 133 8.10 3.58 -20.46
CA THR A 133 8.59 3.88 -19.09
C THR A 133 9.91 4.64 -19.07
N GLY A 134 10.73 4.50 -20.10
CA GLY A 134 12.14 4.88 -20.09
C GLY A 134 13.00 3.91 -19.28
N LEU A 135 14.32 4.15 -19.31
CA LEU A 135 15.32 3.48 -18.48
C LEU A 135 16.20 4.51 -17.75
N PRO A 136 16.64 4.23 -16.51
CA PRO A 136 16.30 3.03 -15.73
C PRO A 136 14.81 2.99 -15.34
N ALA A 137 14.32 1.79 -15.01
CA ALA A 137 12.97 1.54 -14.55
C ALA A 137 12.96 0.66 -13.31
N VAL A 138 11.86 0.67 -12.56
CA VAL A 138 11.64 -0.14 -11.36
C VAL A 138 10.61 -1.21 -11.67
N LEU A 139 11.04 -2.47 -11.64
CA LEU A 139 10.15 -3.64 -11.67
C LEU A 139 9.80 -4.02 -10.23
N LYS A 140 8.52 -4.06 -9.87
CA LYS A 140 8.06 -4.40 -8.50
C LYS A 140 6.68 -5.03 -8.47
N PRO A 141 6.30 -5.76 -7.40
CA PRO A 141 4.97 -6.34 -7.28
C PRO A 141 3.87 -5.27 -7.28
N ASN A 142 2.78 -5.53 -8.00
CA ASN A 142 1.61 -4.66 -8.07
C ASN A 142 0.99 -4.47 -6.67
N THR A 143 0.89 -5.55 -5.90
CA THR A 143 0.35 -5.57 -4.53
C THR A 143 1.46 -5.81 -3.49
N GLY A 144 1.15 -5.55 -2.22
CA GLY A 144 2.05 -5.80 -1.10
C GLY A 144 3.11 -4.71 -0.87
N GLY A 145 3.94 -4.92 0.15
CA GLY A 145 4.92 -3.96 0.64
C GLY A 145 6.21 -4.61 1.16
N GLY A 146 7.04 -3.80 1.84
CA GLY A 146 8.25 -4.30 2.49
C GLY A 146 9.49 -4.44 1.59
N TRP A 147 9.51 -3.79 0.42
CA TRP A 147 10.67 -3.75 -0.48
C TRP A 147 11.14 -5.12 -1.01
N LYS A 148 10.28 -6.13 -0.98
CA LYS A 148 10.56 -7.46 -1.52
C LYS A 148 10.34 -7.46 -3.05
N ASP A 149 11.24 -8.14 -3.76
CA ASP A 149 11.17 -8.32 -5.23
C ASP A 149 11.11 -7.00 -6.01
N VAL A 150 11.83 -5.99 -5.52
CA VAL A 150 11.97 -4.69 -6.20
C VAL A 150 13.31 -4.68 -6.92
N TYR A 151 13.28 -4.51 -8.24
CA TYR A 151 14.45 -4.51 -9.12
C TYR A 151 14.55 -3.17 -9.82
N ILE A 152 15.75 -2.59 -9.87
CA ILE A 152 16.06 -1.47 -10.77
C ILE A 152 16.70 -2.09 -12.00
N VAL A 153 16.15 -1.80 -13.17
CA VAL A 153 16.58 -2.36 -14.45
C VAL A 153 16.99 -1.22 -15.38
N ASP A 154 18.10 -1.42 -16.10
CA ASP A 154 18.73 -0.43 -16.97
C ASP A 154 18.76 -0.85 -18.44
N SER A 155 18.19 -2.00 -18.76
CA SER A 155 18.15 -2.62 -20.08
C SER A 155 16.97 -3.60 -20.19
N VAL A 156 16.58 -3.94 -21.42
CA VAL A 156 15.56 -4.97 -21.68
C VAL A 156 16.02 -6.33 -21.17
N ASP A 157 17.30 -6.68 -21.32
CA ASP A 157 17.85 -7.94 -20.83
C ASP A 157 17.78 -8.05 -19.30
N ALA A 158 18.13 -6.98 -18.57
CA ALA A 158 17.99 -6.93 -17.11
C ALA A 158 16.51 -7.04 -16.68
N LEU A 159 15.60 -6.41 -17.42
CA LEU A 159 14.15 -6.53 -17.20
C LEU A 159 13.68 -7.98 -17.37
N LEU A 160 14.06 -8.65 -18.45
CA LEU A 160 13.69 -10.04 -18.71
C LEU A 160 14.26 -10.98 -17.65
N ALA A 161 15.51 -10.79 -17.26
CA ALA A 161 16.15 -11.58 -16.20
C ALA A 161 15.43 -11.43 -14.86
N ALA A 162 15.02 -10.21 -14.49
CA ALA A 162 14.26 -9.97 -13.27
C ALA A 162 12.83 -10.53 -13.37
N TYR A 163 12.13 -10.29 -14.50
CA TYR A 163 10.78 -10.77 -14.77
C TYR A 163 10.67 -12.30 -14.69
N ASN A 164 11.67 -13.03 -15.20
CA ASN A 164 11.69 -14.49 -15.14
C ASN A 164 11.77 -15.07 -13.71
N GLN A 165 12.07 -14.25 -12.70
CA GLN A 165 12.14 -14.64 -11.29
C GLN A 165 10.85 -14.31 -10.51
N THR A 166 9.84 -13.70 -11.15
CA THR A 166 8.67 -13.15 -10.41
C THR A 166 7.57 -14.17 -10.15
N GLY A 167 7.62 -15.33 -10.82
CA GLY A 167 6.68 -16.43 -10.63
C GLY A 167 5.23 -16.00 -10.84
N LEU A 168 4.40 -16.28 -9.83
CA LEU A 168 2.96 -15.97 -9.84
C LEU A 168 2.63 -14.50 -9.56
N LYS A 169 3.62 -13.66 -9.24
CA LYS A 169 3.37 -12.25 -8.87
C LYS A 169 3.01 -11.44 -10.10
N THR A 170 1.93 -10.67 -10.00
CA THR A 170 1.66 -9.58 -10.96
C THR A 170 2.61 -8.43 -10.68
N MET A 171 3.32 -7.99 -11.71
CA MET A 171 4.37 -6.98 -11.61
C MET A 171 3.96 -5.70 -12.32
N ILE A 172 4.49 -4.57 -11.85
CA ILE A 172 4.49 -3.30 -12.58
C ILE A 172 5.91 -2.92 -12.96
N LEU A 173 6.08 -2.35 -14.14
CA LEU A 173 7.30 -1.67 -14.57
C LEU A 173 7.01 -0.16 -14.54
N GLN A 174 7.82 0.58 -13.80
CA GLN A 174 7.59 1.99 -13.50
C GLN A 174 8.84 2.81 -13.83
N GLU A 175 8.67 3.97 -14.46
CA GLU A 175 9.71 4.97 -14.67
C GLU A 175 10.47 5.24 -13.37
N PHE A 176 11.81 5.17 -13.44
CA PHE A 176 12.63 5.55 -12.31
C PHE A 176 12.72 7.08 -12.26
N ILE A 177 12.37 7.65 -11.12
CA ILE A 177 12.56 9.08 -10.86
C ILE A 177 13.87 9.24 -10.11
N ALA A 178 14.77 10.06 -10.61
CA ALA A 178 15.85 10.61 -9.80
C ALA A 178 15.28 11.83 -9.05
N TRP A 179 15.35 11.82 -7.72
CA TRP A 179 14.78 12.87 -6.88
C TRP A 179 15.85 13.54 -6.02
N ASP A 180 15.70 14.85 -5.82
CA ASP A 180 16.53 15.65 -4.90
C ASP A 180 15.93 15.70 -3.48
N ASP A 181 14.60 15.65 -3.39
CA ASP A 181 13.84 15.62 -2.13
C ASP A 181 12.78 14.51 -2.17
N TYR A 182 12.44 13.95 -1.01
CA TYR A 182 11.45 12.90 -0.88
C TYR A 182 10.55 13.22 0.30
N VAL A 183 9.26 13.45 0.02
CA VAL A 183 8.28 13.85 1.02
C VAL A 183 7.18 12.80 1.11
N ARG A 184 6.77 12.47 2.32
CA ARG A 184 5.56 11.69 2.60
C ARG A 184 4.53 12.58 3.27
N CYS A 185 3.28 12.49 2.82
CA CYS A 185 2.17 13.21 3.40
C CYS A 185 1.32 12.25 4.24
N ILE A 186 1.25 12.50 5.55
CA ILE A 186 0.30 11.80 6.43
C ILE A 186 -1.02 12.57 6.37
N CYS A 187 -2.11 11.89 6.03
CA CYS A 187 -3.43 12.49 5.95
C CYS A 187 -4.37 11.84 6.98
N ILE A 188 -5.06 12.66 7.77
CA ILE A 188 -6.09 12.23 8.72
C ILE A 188 -7.39 12.96 8.37
N GLY A 189 -8.49 12.21 8.26
CA GLY A 189 -9.83 12.77 8.02
C GLY A 189 -10.02 13.44 6.66
N ARG A 190 -9.09 13.25 5.70
CA ARG A 190 -9.06 13.96 4.40
C ARG A 190 -8.86 15.47 4.51
N GLU A 191 -8.48 15.97 5.69
CA GLU A 191 -8.36 17.39 5.99
C GLU A 191 -6.97 17.72 6.53
N HIS A 192 -6.49 16.94 7.50
CA HIS A 192 -5.22 17.21 8.17
C HIS A 192 -4.08 16.53 7.42
N VAL A 193 -3.44 17.27 6.53
CA VAL A 193 -2.27 16.82 5.76
C VAL A 193 -1.00 17.33 6.44
N MET A 194 -0.08 16.41 6.76
CA MET A 194 1.23 16.72 7.31
C MET A 194 2.32 16.17 6.38
N PRO A 195 2.93 17.04 5.56
CA PRO A 195 4.08 16.67 4.74
C PRO A 195 5.35 16.57 5.60
N ILE A 196 6.09 15.48 5.44
CA ILE A 196 7.30 15.18 6.22
C ILE A 196 8.37 14.68 5.26
N ARG A 197 9.58 15.27 5.34
CA ARG A 197 10.74 14.74 4.60
C ARG A 197 11.04 13.32 5.06
N TYR A 198 11.29 12.45 4.10
CA TYR A 198 11.45 11.03 4.31
C TYR A 198 12.69 10.50 3.59
N ASN A 199 13.66 9.96 4.33
CA ASN A 199 14.84 9.33 3.75
C ASN A 199 14.65 7.81 3.67
N PRO A 200 14.34 7.23 2.49
CA PRO A 200 14.14 5.78 2.36
C PRO A 200 15.41 4.96 2.65
N ARG A 201 16.60 5.57 2.58
CA ARG A 201 17.90 4.91 2.79
C ARG A 201 18.36 4.92 4.25
N ALA A 202 17.72 5.71 5.12
CA ALA A 202 18.07 5.75 6.53
C ALA A 202 17.56 4.50 7.30
N PRO A 203 18.14 4.19 8.48
CA PRO A 203 17.55 3.28 9.45
C PRO A 203 16.08 3.62 9.70
N PHE A 204 15.25 2.60 9.94
CA PHE A 204 13.78 2.72 9.94
C PHE A 204 13.27 3.86 10.83
N GLU A 205 13.82 3.97 12.03
CA GLU A 205 13.50 4.97 13.05
C GLU A 205 13.96 6.40 12.70
N GLN A 206 14.87 6.54 11.73
CA GLN A 206 15.42 7.82 11.28
C GLN A 206 14.86 8.25 9.92
N ARG A 207 13.96 7.48 9.32
CA ARG A 207 13.46 7.78 7.97
C ARG A 207 12.61 9.05 7.95
N TYR A 208 11.82 9.32 8.98
CA TYR A 208 11.05 10.57 9.07
C TYR A 208 11.91 11.69 9.67
N GLN A 209 12.21 12.71 8.86
CA GLN A 209 13.09 13.80 9.24
C GLN A 209 12.29 14.98 9.81
N ILE A 210 12.19 15.04 11.13
CA ILE A 210 11.48 16.12 11.84
C ILE A 210 12.36 17.36 12.07
N SER A 211 13.68 17.19 12.12
CA SER A 211 14.64 18.28 12.32
C SER A 211 14.88 19.11 11.05
N ASN A 212 14.41 18.63 9.89
CA ASN A 212 14.55 19.28 8.60
C ASN A 212 13.18 19.37 7.90
N PRO A 213 12.23 20.16 8.44
CA PRO A 213 10.85 20.19 7.95
C PRO A 213 10.76 20.67 6.50
N VAL A 214 9.67 20.34 5.82
CA VAL A 214 9.37 20.89 4.49
C VAL A 214 9.24 22.41 4.55
N GLU A 215 9.56 23.08 3.44
CA GLU A 215 9.59 24.54 3.34
C GLU A 215 8.69 25.06 2.21
N GLY A 216 8.37 26.35 2.25
CA GLY A 216 7.59 27.04 1.22
C GLY A 216 6.16 26.49 1.07
N ARG A 217 5.67 26.44 -0.17
CA ARG A 217 4.31 25.97 -0.52
C ARG A 217 3.99 24.56 -0.02
N LEU A 218 4.99 23.74 0.29
CA LEU A 218 4.79 22.40 0.85
C LEU A 218 4.40 22.42 2.34
N ARG A 219 4.48 23.56 3.02
CA ARG A 219 4.09 23.73 4.43
C ARG A 219 2.77 24.48 4.60
N GLU A 220 2.26 25.07 3.53
CA GLU A 220 1.00 25.80 3.52
C GLU A 220 -0.15 24.79 3.32
N PRO A 221 -1.20 24.82 4.16
CA PRO A 221 -2.33 23.90 4.10
C PRO A 221 -3.20 24.07 2.85
#